data_AF-K6E203-F1
#
_entry.id   AF-K6E203-F1
#
_cell.length_a   1.000
_cell.length_b   1.000
_cell.length_c   1.000
_cell.angle_alpha   90.00
_cell.angle_beta   90.00
_cell.angle_gamma   90.00
#
_symmetry.space_group_name_H-M   'P 1'
#
loop_
_entity.id
_entity.type
_entity.pdbx_description
1 polymer ?
#
loop_
_entity_poly.entity_id
_entity_poly.type
_entity_poly.pdbx_seq_one_letter_code
_entity_poly.pdbx_strand_id
1 'polypeptide(L)'
;MFEKLYLIYNPLTGTKDWVSEREFKIGSLRLKKVFGVLYLYDLKFMLQFNPQFKNSIVKENSLLNEEQICLKHVCRLITKDELAELLNNEATDSIQSEQSYYETHPSRIEIKDGFFMWNEEKGCYEEAVVNA
;
A
#
# COMPACT_ATOMS: atom_id res chain seq x y z
N MET A 1 -12.78 -1.45 -15.29
CA MET A 1 -12.72 -2.19 -14.02
C MET A 1 -11.95 -1.33 -13.03
N PHE A 2 -12.43 -1.19 -11.80
CA PHE A 2 -11.70 -0.46 -10.76
C PHE A 2 -10.62 -1.37 -10.17
N GLU A 3 -9.44 -0.82 -9.92
CA GLU A 3 -8.31 -1.52 -9.33
C GLU A 3 -8.20 -1.19 -7.84
N LYS A 4 -8.04 -2.20 -6.98
CA LYS A 4 -7.94 -1.96 -5.54
C LYS A 4 -6.57 -1.42 -5.18
N LEU A 5 -6.54 -0.37 -4.35
CA LEU A 5 -5.30 0.08 -3.69
C LEU A 5 -5.27 -0.36 -2.24
N TYR A 6 -4.10 -0.81 -1.81
CA TYR A 6 -3.85 -1.28 -0.45
C TYR A 6 -2.78 -0.41 0.18
N LEU A 7 -2.99 -0.04 1.45
CA LEU A 7 -1.92 0.41 2.32
C LEU A 7 -1.09 -0.80 2.70
N ILE A 8 0.22 -0.71 2.49
CA ILE A 8 1.21 -1.62 3.05
C ILE A 8 2.00 -0.93 4.14
N TYR A 9 2.14 -1.60 5.27
CA TYR A 9 2.82 -1.06 6.45
C TYR A 9 3.67 -2.12 7.12
N ASN A 10 4.93 -1.78 7.36
CA ASN A 10 5.87 -2.60 8.12
C ASN A 10 6.05 -2.01 9.53
N PRO A 11 5.36 -2.55 10.55
CA PRO A 11 5.51 -2.07 11.93
C PRO A 11 6.90 -2.29 12.53
N LEU A 12 7.74 -3.14 11.93
CA LEU A 12 9.12 -3.33 12.39
C LEU A 12 10.00 -2.12 12.03
N THR A 13 9.78 -1.52 10.86
CA THR A 13 10.59 -0.40 10.36
C THR A 13 9.87 0.94 10.41
N GLY A 14 8.56 0.94 10.65
CA GLY A 14 7.71 2.12 10.55
C GLY A 14 7.44 2.57 9.11
N THR A 15 7.90 1.82 8.10
CA THR A 15 7.75 2.20 6.69
C THR A 15 6.35 1.84 6.19
N LYS A 16 5.68 2.79 5.54
CA LYS A 16 4.40 2.58 4.84
C LYS A 16 4.49 3.06 3.40
N ASP A 17 3.67 2.44 2.55
CA ASP A 17 3.47 2.83 1.16
C ASP A 17 2.09 2.31 0.69
N TRP A 18 1.69 2.61 -0.54
CA TRP A 18 0.53 1.98 -1.17
C TRP A 18 0.99 0.96 -2.22
N VAL A 19 0.06 0.11 -2.66
CA VAL A 19 0.33 -0.86 -3.72
C VAL A 19 -0.99 -1.23 -4.39
N SER A 20 -0.94 -1.39 -5.71
CA SER A 20 -2.11 -1.76 -6.50
C SER A 20 -2.35 -3.28 -6.53
N GLU A 21 -3.59 -3.70 -6.80
CA GLU A 21 -3.92 -5.11 -6.96
C GLU A 21 -3.12 -5.77 -8.11
N ARG A 22 -2.84 -5.04 -9.19
CA ARG A 22 -2.00 -5.53 -10.29
C ARG A 22 -0.57 -5.74 -9.83
N GLU A 23 0.00 -4.80 -9.11
CA GLU A 23 1.36 -4.90 -8.57
C GLU A 23 1.52 -6.11 -7.64
N PHE A 24 0.49 -6.49 -6.88
CA PHE A 24 0.52 -7.75 -6.13
C PHE A 24 0.65 -9.00 -7.01
N LYS A 25 0.15 -8.97 -8.25
CA LYS A 25 0.17 -10.10 -9.17
C LYS A 25 1.50 -10.20 -9.93
N ILE A 26 2.10 -9.07 -10.28
CA ILE A 26 3.29 -9.03 -11.14
C ILE A 26 4.60 -8.73 -10.40
N GLY A 27 4.51 -8.37 -9.11
CA GLY A 27 5.63 -7.92 -8.30
C GLY A 27 5.63 -6.40 -8.14
N SER A 28 6.02 -5.92 -6.95
CA SER A 28 5.97 -4.49 -6.60
C SER A 28 7.28 -3.99 -6.02
N LEU A 29 7.78 -2.88 -6.56
CA LEU A 29 8.91 -2.16 -5.96
C LEU A 29 8.53 -1.53 -4.61
N ARG A 30 7.26 -1.17 -4.42
CA ARG A 30 6.74 -0.65 -3.15
C ARG A 30 6.74 -1.72 -2.07
N LEU A 31 6.39 -2.97 -2.39
CA LEU A 31 6.61 -4.10 -1.47
C LEU A 31 8.09 -4.29 -1.14
N LYS A 32 8.99 -4.15 -2.13
CA LYS A 32 10.43 -4.28 -1.89
C LYS A 32 10.96 -3.18 -0.97
N LYS A 33 10.48 -1.94 -1.15
CA LYS A 33 10.80 -0.79 -0.29
C LYS A 33 10.32 -1.01 1.15
N VAL A 34 9.10 -1.51 1.34
CA VAL A 34 8.48 -1.63 2.67
C VAL A 34 8.91 -2.90 3.42
N PHE A 35 9.02 -4.03 2.74
CA PHE A 35 9.24 -5.35 3.36
C PHE A 35 10.51 -6.05 2.87
N GLY A 36 11.22 -5.53 1.87
CA GLY A 36 12.38 -6.19 1.29
C GLY A 36 12.06 -7.34 0.32
N VAL A 37 10.77 -7.52 -0.05
CA VAL A 37 10.31 -8.60 -0.94
C VAL A 37 9.53 -8.06 -2.12
N LEU A 38 9.56 -8.73 -3.28
CA LEU A 38 8.86 -8.26 -4.47
C LEU A 38 7.41 -8.78 -4.56
N TYR A 39 7.12 -9.95 -3.98
CA TYR A 39 5.85 -10.62 -4.18
C TYR A 39 5.07 -10.78 -2.88
N LEU A 40 3.74 -10.74 -2.98
CA LEU A 40 2.83 -10.95 -1.85
C LEU A 40 3.02 -12.32 -1.20
N TYR A 41 3.44 -13.33 -1.97
CA TYR A 41 3.73 -14.67 -1.48
C TYR A 41 4.89 -14.67 -0.47
N ASP A 42 5.96 -13.94 -0.75
CA ASP A 42 7.11 -13.82 0.15
C ASP A 42 6.74 -13.04 1.42
N LEU A 43 5.86 -12.03 1.31
CA LEU A 43 5.32 -11.35 2.49
C LEU A 43 4.52 -12.30 3.39
N LYS A 44 3.73 -13.23 2.81
CA LYS A 44 3.04 -14.27 3.59
C LYS A 44 4.04 -15.19 4.29
N PHE A 45 5.16 -15.53 3.65
CA PHE A 45 6.23 -16.26 4.30
C PHE A 45 6.87 -15.49 5.45
N MET A 46 7.15 -14.20 5.27
CA MET A 46 7.66 -13.34 6.35
C MET A 46 6.72 -13.31 7.55
N LEU A 47 5.41 -13.20 7.32
CA LEU A 47 4.38 -13.22 8.37
C LEU A 47 4.38 -14.53 9.18
N GLN A 48 4.79 -15.65 8.58
CA GLN A 48 4.82 -16.94 9.24
C GLN A 48 6.13 -17.17 10.00
N PHE A 49 7.26 -16.85 9.37
CA PHE A 49 8.57 -17.34 9.81
C PHE A 49 9.49 -16.29 10.40
N ASN A 50 9.20 -14.99 10.30
CA ASN A 50 10.05 -13.94 10.86
C ASN A 50 9.57 -13.52 12.27
N PRO A 51 10.25 -13.93 13.36
CA PRO A 51 9.77 -13.64 14.72
C PRO A 51 9.82 -12.16 15.09
N GLN A 52 10.81 -11.41 14.59
CA GLN A 52 10.91 -9.98 14.88
C GLN A 52 9.74 -9.22 14.24
N PHE A 53 9.44 -9.56 12.98
CA PHE A 53 8.32 -8.98 12.26
C PHE A 53 6.98 -9.34 12.93
N LYS A 54 6.76 -10.60 13.29
CA LYS A 54 5.55 -11.02 14.01
C LYS A 54 5.35 -10.26 15.32
N ASN A 55 6.40 -10.16 16.14
CA ASN A 55 6.36 -9.40 17.39
C ASN A 55 6.02 -7.92 17.19
N SER A 56 6.53 -7.30 16.11
CA SER A 56 6.18 -5.91 15.79
C SER A 56 4.69 -5.75 15.45
N ILE A 57 4.11 -6.69 14.70
CA ILE A 57 2.68 -6.68 14.33
C ILE A 57 1.79 -6.84 15.56
N VAL A 58 2.14 -7.78 16.46
CA VAL A 58 1.40 -8.01 17.71
C VAL A 58 1.34 -6.74 18.55
N LYS A 59 2.48 -6.07 18.72
CA LYS A 59 2.57 -4.82 19.49
C LYS A 59 1.73 -3.71 18.85
N GLU A 60 1.92 -3.48 17.56
CA GLU A 60 1.24 -2.41 16.83
C GLU A 60 -0.29 -2.58 16.83
N ASN A 61 -0.77 -3.81 16.64
CA ASN A 61 -2.20 -4.10 16.52
C ASN A 61 -2.83 -4.54 17.85
N SER A 62 -2.09 -4.49 18.97
CA SER A 62 -2.53 -4.95 20.29
C SER A 62 -3.13 -6.36 20.28
N LEU A 63 -2.51 -7.28 19.52
CA LEU A 63 -2.95 -8.68 19.43
C LEU A 63 -2.58 -9.45 20.70
N LEU A 64 -3.35 -10.48 21.02
CA LEU A 64 -3.08 -11.31 22.20
C LEU A 64 -1.91 -12.28 21.99
N ASN A 65 -1.73 -12.77 20.76
CA ASN A 65 -0.68 -13.71 20.40
C ASN A 65 -0.39 -13.67 18.88
N GLU A 66 0.65 -14.39 18.46
CA GLU A 66 1.05 -14.46 17.05
C GLU A 66 0.04 -15.23 16.17
N GLU A 67 -0.81 -16.08 16.73
CA GLU A 67 -1.80 -16.88 15.98
C GLU A 67 -2.90 -16.01 15.36
N GLN A 68 -3.11 -14.81 15.92
CA GLN A 68 -4.05 -13.82 15.38
C GLN A 68 -3.48 -13.04 14.18
N ILE A 69 -2.18 -13.16 13.89
CA ILE A 69 -1.55 -12.45 12.78
C ILE A 69 -2.10 -12.98 11.45
N CYS A 70 -2.59 -12.06 10.64
CA CYS A 70 -2.91 -12.30 9.24
C CYS A 70 -2.57 -11.08 8.38
N LEU A 71 -2.62 -11.27 7.05
CA LEU A 71 -2.17 -10.28 6.07
C LEU A 71 -2.80 -8.89 6.24
N LYS A 72 -4.06 -8.82 6.70
CA LYS A 72 -4.79 -7.55 6.87
C LYS A 72 -4.14 -6.56 7.85
N HIS A 73 -3.27 -7.02 8.75
CA HIS A 73 -2.59 -6.16 9.72
C HIS A 73 -1.42 -5.38 9.12
N VAL A 74 -0.91 -5.81 7.97
CA VAL A 74 0.22 -5.18 7.27
C VAL A 74 -0.14 -4.77 5.84
N CYS A 75 -1.28 -5.22 5.34
CA CYS A 75 -1.79 -4.96 4.01
C CYS A 75 -3.33 -4.89 4.04
N ARG A 76 -3.89 -3.69 3.89
CA ARG A 76 -5.36 -3.48 3.92
C ARG A 76 -5.77 -2.44 2.90
N LEU A 77 -7.06 -2.37 2.56
CA LEU A 77 -7.55 -1.26 1.74
C LEU A 77 -7.16 0.07 2.37
N ILE A 78 -6.58 0.92 1.53
CA ILE A 78 -6.14 2.26 1.94
C ILE A 78 -7.36 3.17 2.13
N THR A 79 -7.22 4.17 3.00
CA THR A 79 -8.20 5.27 3.10
C THR A 79 -7.84 6.43 2.20
N LYS A 80 -8.79 7.31 1.92
CA LYS A 80 -8.59 8.53 1.14
C LYS A 80 -7.49 9.41 1.74
N ASP A 81 -7.50 9.59 3.05
CA ASP A 81 -6.55 10.46 3.74
C ASP A 81 -5.13 9.86 3.71
N GLU A 82 -5.00 8.55 3.92
CA GLU A 82 -3.72 7.85 3.82
C GLU A 82 -3.14 7.89 2.40
N LEU A 83 -4.01 7.72 1.39
CA LEU A 83 -3.59 7.80 0.00
C LEU A 83 -3.12 9.22 -0.34
N ALA A 84 -3.85 10.24 0.09
CA ALA A 84 -3.45 11.63 -0.11
C ALA A 84 -2.10 11.96 0.55
N GLU A 85 -1.86 11.47 1.78
CA GLU A 85 -0.59 11.62 2.48
C GLU A 85 0.57 11.01 1.68
N LEU A 86 0.41 9.78 1.18
CA LEU A 86 1.46 9.08 0.43
C LEU A 86 1.74 9.73 -0.92
N LEU A 87 0.71 10.17 -1.65
CA LEU A 87 0.88 10.88 -2.92
C LEU A 87 1.61 12.22 -2.74
N ASN A 88 1.34 12.95 -1.65
CA ASN A 88 2.05 14.19 -1.34
C ASN A 88 3.54 13.92 -1.03
N ASN A 89 3.85 12.82 -0.34
CA ASN A 89 5.22 12.42 -0.08
C ASN A 89 5.96 12.06 -1.38
N GLU A 90 5.31 11.33 -2.29
CA GLU A 90 5.88 11.01 -3.62
C GLU A 90 6.13 12.26 -4.48
N ALA A 91 5.20 13.21 -4.47
CA ALA A 91 5.39 14.50 -5.13
C ALA A 91 6.60 15.26 -4.55
N THR A 92 6.86 15.12 -3.25
CA THR A 92 8.02 15.75 -2.60
C THR A 92 9.34 15.03 -2.93
N ASP A 93 9.32 13.70 -2.96
CA ASP A 93 10.50 12.87 -3.26
C ASP A 93 10.93 12.94 -4.73
N SER A 94 9.96 13.06 -5.65
CA SER A 94 10.22 13.22 -7.09
C SER A 94 10.87 14.56 -7.45
N ILE A 95 10.63 15.62 -6.66
CA ILE A 95 11.36 16.90 -6.81
C ILE A 95 12.86 16.73 -6.47
N GLN A 96 13.23 15.68 -5.72
CA GLN A 96 14.59 15.45 -5.24
C GLN A 96 15.34 14.35 -6.01
N SER A 97 14.68 13.56 -6.87
CA SER A 97 15.30 12.41 -7.53
C SER A 97 14.94 12.29 -9.02
N GLU A 98 15.95 12.33 -9.90
CA GLU A 98 15.82 12.23 -11.38
C GLU A 98 15.44 10.81 -11.89
N GLN A 99 14.91 9.92 -11.05
CA GLN A 99 14.65 8.52 -11.40
C GLN A 99 13.25 8.04 -11.00
N SER A 100 12.19 8.68 -11.51
CA SER A 100 10.85 8.08 -11.46
C SER A 100 10.61 7.24 -12.73
N TYR A 101 11.09 6.01 -12.75
CA TYR A 101 10.71 5.06 -13.80
C TYR A 101 9.23 4.68 -13.61
N TYR A 102 8.35 5.41 -14.30
CA TYR A 102 6.99 5.01 -14.68
C TYR A 102 6.12 4.40 -13.56
N GLU A 103 5.99 5.07 -12.42
CA GLU A 103 4.89 4.75 -11.50
C GLU A 103 3.58 5.26 -12.11
N THR A 104 2.94 4.37 -12.87
CA THR A 104 1.64 4.63 -13.48
C THR A 104 0.57 4.51 -12.42
N HIS A 105 0.02 5.65 -12.01
CA HIS A 105 -1.16 5.71 -11.15
C HIS A 105 -2.33 5.03 -11.85
N PRO A 106 -2.97 3.99 -11.28
CA PRO A 106 -4.11 3.36 -11.92
C PRO A 106 -5.23 4.40 -12.13
N SER A 107 -5.77 4.47 -13.34
CA SER A 107 -6.72 5.54 -13.71
C SER A 107 -8.05 5.48 -12.94
N ARG A 108 -8.45 4.29 -12.47
CA ARG A 108 -9.70 4.06 -11.75
C ARG A 108 -9.44 3.13 -10.57
N ILE A 109 -9.64 3.60 -9.35
CA ILE A 109 -9.31 2.85 -8.13
C ILE A 109 -10.51 2.61 -7.21
N GLU A 110 -10.46 1.50 -6.48
CA GLU A 110 -11.32 1.21 -5.34
C GLU A 110 -10.48 1.25 -4.07
N ILE A 111 -10.91 2.06 -3.10
CA ILE A 111 -10.29 2.20 -1.78
C ILE A 111 -11.37 2.02 -0.70
N LYS A 112 -11.01 2.11 0.58
CA LYS A 112 -11.97 1.90 1.68
C LYS A 112 -13.17 2.85 1.60
N ASP A 113 -12.94 4.08 1.15
CA ASP A 113 -13.93 5.16 1.12
C ASP A 113 -14.77 5.20 -0.17
N GLY A 114 -14.50 4.31 -1.14
CA GLY A 114 -15.27 4.20 -2.38
C GLY A 114 -14.42 4.18 -3.64
N PHE A 115 -14.97 4.74 -4.72
CA PHE A 115 -14.41 4.66 -6.07
C PHE A 115 -13.90 6.02 -6.52
N PHE A 116 -12.68 6.06 -7.08
CA PHE A 116 -12.02 7.29 -7.47
C PHE A 116 -11.39 7.17 -8.86
N MET A 117 -11.16 8.31 -9.51
CA MET A 117 -10.48 8.41 -10.80
C MET A 117 -9.27 9.32 -10.69
N TRP A 118 -8.17 8.96 -11.35
CA TRP A 118 -6.96 9.75 -11.38
C TRP A 118 -7.18 11.00 -12.23
N ASN A 119 -6.92 12.17 -11.65
CA ASN A 119 -6.88 13.44 -12.35
C ASN A 119 -5.42 13.78 -12.64
N GLU A 120 -4.98 13.58 -13.88
CA GLU A 120 -3.60 13.84 -14.31
C GLU A 120 -3.20 15.30 -14.16
N GLU A 121 -4.11 16.25 -14.38
CA GLU A 121 -3.83 17.68 -14.27
C GLU A 121 -3.56 18.12 -12.84
N LYS A 122 -4.24 17.48 -11.88
CA LYS A 122 -4.12 17.79 -10.44
C LYS A 122 -3.15 16.86 -9.70
N GLY A 123 -2.72 15.77 -10.32
CA GLY A 123 -1.90 14.74 -9.68
C GLY A 123 -2.58 14.10 -8.48
N CYS A 124 -3.91 13.94 -8.51
CA CYS A 124 -4.67 13.40 -7.38
C CYS A 124 -5.88 12.57 -7.81
N TYR A 125 -6.45 11.81 -6.88
CA TYR A 125 -7.69 11.06 -7.08
C TYR A 125 -8.93 11.88 -6.72
N GLU A 126 -9.91 11.90 -7.62
CA GLU A 126 -11.22 12.54 -7.43
C GLU A 126 -12.34 11.49 -7.38
N GLU A 127 -13.39 11.75 -6.59
CA GLU A 127 -14.50 10.81 -6.42
C GLU A 127 -15.17 10.53 -7.77
N ALA A 128 -15.35 9.24 -8.09
CA ALA A 128 -16.00 8.86 -9.32
C ALA A 128 -17.49 9.19 -9.21
N VAL A 129 -18.00 10.11 -10.04
CA VAL A 129 -19.44 10.36 -10.14
C VAL A 129 -20.08 9.11 -10.76
N VAL A 130 -20.66 8.26 -9.93
CA VAL A 130 -21.49 7.15 -10.40
C VAL A 130 -22.87 7.73 -10.67
N ASN A 131 -23.12 8.16 -11.91
CA ASN A 131 -24.49 8.46 -12.34
C ASN A 131 -25.30 7.16 -12.22
N ALA A 132 -26.27 7.16 -11.31
CA ALA A 132 -27.25 6.09 -11.13
C ALA A 132 -28.29 6.10 -12.25
#